data_AF-R5SKJ7-F1
#
_entry.id   AF-R5SKJ7-F1
#
_cell.length_a   1.000
_cell.length_b   1.000
_cell.length_c   1.000
_cell.angle_alpha   90.00
_cell.angle_beta   90.00
_cell.angle_gamma   90.00
#
_symmetry.space_group_name_H-M   'P 1'
#
loop_
_entity.id
_entity.type
_entity.pdbx_description
1 polymer ?
#
loop_
_entity_poly.entity_id
_entity_poly.type
_entity_poly.pdbx_seq_one_letter_code
_entity_poly.pdbx_strand_id
1 'polypeptide(L)'
;MFCDCLMLDENLIAYLIDVLKANDRAGFYKLSQVTTHLDLDPDEFLYWLAHREDYAETDEERACAVILDACLDRLRAEGQMDVAAALLSGDRMTFDALRCEAPELRQLPVATYVWFEKNYLDRDYPLRFVLRCNGVEFPETLKKEP
;
A
#
# COMPACT_ATOMS: atom_id res chain seq x y z
N MET A 1 -10.99 6.79 3.65
CA MET A 1 -12.25 6.24 4.19
C MET A 1 -12.24 4.71 4.18
N PHE A 2 -12.19 4.03 3.01
CA PHE A 2 -12.18 2.55 2.98
C PHE A 2 -10.93 1.95 3.65
N CYS A 3 -9.74 2.34 3.18
CA CYS A 3 -8.47 1.86 3.70
C CYS A 3 -8.27 2.25 5.16
N ASP A 4 -8.63 3.48 5.55
CA ASP A 4 -8.56 3.92 6.95
C ASP A 4 -9.33 2.97 7.88
N CYS A 5 -10.52 2.50 7.49
CA CYS A 5 -11.28 1.54 8.29
C CYS A 5 -10.64 0.15 8.32
N LEU A 6 -10.06 -0.30 7.20
CA LEU A 6 -9.38 -1.60 7.12
C LEU A 6 -8.13 -1.61 8.01
N MET A 7 -7.35 -0.54 8.02
CA MET A 7 -6.11 -0.42 8.79
C MET A 7 -6.33 -0.33 10.31
N LEU A 8 -7.58 -0.19 10.77
CA LEU A 8 -7.93 -0.18 12.20
C LEU A 8 -8.16 -1.58 12.78
N ASP A 9 -8.37 -2.60 11.94
CA ASP A 9 -8.66 -3.97 12.40
C ASP A 9 -7.97 -5.02 11.52
N GLU A 10 -6.99 -5.73 12.10
CA GLU A 10 -6.26 -6.80 11.44
C GLU A 10 -7.18 -7.91 10.90
N ASN A 11 -8.34 -8.15 11.53
CA ASN A 11 -9.30 -9.13 11.03
C ASN A 11 -10.00 -8.65 9.74
N LEU A 12 -10.21 -7.34 9.59
CA LEU A 12 -10.77 -6.78 8.36
C LEU A 12 -9.76 -6.86 7.21
N ILE A 13 -8.47 -6.64 7.49
CA ILE A 13 -7.39 -6.84 6.50
C ILE A 13 -7.33 -8.32 6.08
N ALA A 14 -7.35 -9.25 7.03
CA ALA A 14 -7.35 -10.68 6.74
C ALA A 14 -8.57 -11.07 5.88
N TYR A 15 -9.77 -10.60 6.24
CA TYR A 15 -10.98 -10.83 5.46
C TYR A 15 -10.90 -10.22 4.06
N LEU A 16 -10.38 -9.00 3.93
CA LEU A 16 -10.15 -8.36 2.63
C LEU A 16 -9.22 -9.21 1.74
N ILE A 17 -8.11 -9.69 2.29
CA ILE A 17 -7.17 -10.55 1.57
C ILE A 17 -7.88 -11.80 1.06
N ASP A 18 -8.68 -12.46 1.91
CA ASP A 18 -9.38 -13.68 1.56
C ASP A 18 -10.39 -13.46 0.42
N VAL A 19 -11.22 -12.41 0.51
CA VAL A 19 -12.22 -12.13 -0.54
C VAL A 19 -11.57 -11.72 -1.85
N LEU A 20 -10.48 -10.96 -1.84
CA LEU A 20 -9.75 -10.57 -3.05
C LEU A 20 -9.08 -11.77 -3.70
N LYS A 21 -8.43 -12.64 -2.93
CA LYS A 21 -7.78 -13.86 -3.46
C LYS A 21 -8.79 -14.87 -4.01
N ALA A 22 -9.96 -14.97 -3.40
CA ALA A 22 -11.04 -15.84 -3.87
C ALA A 22 -11.80 -15.24 -5.07
N ASN A 23 -11.51 -13.99 -5.46
CA ASN A 23 -12.33 -13.21 -6.38
C ASN A 23 -13.83 -13.18 -5.96
N ASP A 24 -14.08 -13.14 -4.65
CA ASP A 24 -15.41 -13.08 -4.07
C ASP A 24 -15.94 -11.64 -4.10
N ARG A 25 -16.50 -11.26 -5.25
CA ARG A 25 -17.08 -9.92 -5.46
C ARG A 25 -18.21 -9.62 -4.47
N ALA A 26 -19.04 -10.61 -4.13
CA ALA A 26 -20.13 -10.41 -3.20
C ALA A 26 -19.63 -10.12 -1.77
N GLY A 27 -18.60 -10.86 -1.34
CA GLY A 27 -17.90 -10.61 -0.08
C GLY A 27 -17.26 -9.22 -0.04
N PHE A 28 -16.64 -8.79 -1.14
CA PHE A 28 -16.04 -7.46 -1.27
C PHE A 28 -17.08 -6.33 -1.24
N TYR A 29 -18.17 -6.43 -2.02
CA TYR A 29 -19.24 -5.42 -2.01
C TYR A 29 -19.87 -5.26 -0.62
N LYS A 30 -20.07 -6.38 0.09
CA LYS A 30 -20.56 -6.33 1.47
C LYS A 30 -19.57 -5.60 2.38
N LEU A 31 -18.27 -5.85 2.24
CA LEU A 31 -17.23 -5.16 3.01
C LEU A 31 -17.22 -3.66 2.68
N SER A 32 -17.26 -3.29 1.41
CA SER A 32 -17.24 -1.89 0.96
C SER A 32 -18.47 -1.12 1.44
N GLN A 33 -19.66 -1.72 1.37
CA GLN A 33 -20.91 -1.11 1.84
C GLN A 33 -20.89 -0.84 3.34
N VAL A 34 -20.40 -1.79 4.14
CA VAL A 34 -20.37 -1.67 5.61
C VAL A 34 -19.37 -0.60 6.06
N THR A 35 -18.26 -0.43 5.34
CA THR A 35 -17.15 0.46 5.72
C THR A 35 -17.26 1.85 5.09
N THR A 36 -17.83 1.99 3.89
CA THR A 36 -17.88 3.26 3.15
C THR A 36 -19.27 3.69 2.69
N HIS A 37 -20.27 2.81 2.78
CA HIS A 37 -21.58 2.99 2.14
C HIS A 37 -21.51 3.14 0.61
N LEU A 38 -20.44 2.65 -0.02
CA LEU A 38 -20.25 2.63 -1.47
C LEU A 38 -20.16 1.20 -2.00
N ASP A 39 -20.67 1.00 -3.21
CA ASP A 39 -20.49 -0.22 -4.01
C ASP A 39 -19.19 -0.11 -4.81
N LEU A 40 -18.06 -0.30 -4.13
CA LEU A 40 -16.75 -0.26 -4.78
C LEU A 40 -16.55 -1.52 -5.60
N ASP A 41 -16.12 -1.37 -6.84
CA ASP A 41 -15.71 -2.49 -7.66
C ASP A 41 -14.31 -2.98 -7.22
N PRO A 42 -14.11 -4.30 -7.00
CA PRO A 42 -12.81 -4.80 -6.55
C PRO A 42 -11.69 -4.58 -7.58
N ASP A 43 -11.99 -4.64 -8.88
CA ASP A 43 -10.99 -4.41 -9.93
C ASP A 43 -10.62 -2.93 -10.02
N GLU A 44 -11.61 -2.03 -9.89
CA GLU A 44 -11.37 -0.59 -9.81
C GLU A 44 -10.60 -0.19 -8.56
N PHE A 45 -10.94 -0.79 -7.41
CA PHE A 45 -10.24 -0.57 -6.15
C PHE A 45 -8.76 -1.00 -6.26
N LEU A 46 -8.50 -2.22 -6.74
CA LEU A 46 -7.14 -2.71 -6.90
C LEU A 46 -6.35 -1.89 -7.92
N TYR A 47 -6.97 -1.50 -9.04
CA TYR A 47 -6.32 -0.63 -10.02
C TYR A 47 -5.96 0.74 -9.43
N TRP A 48 -6.90 1.38 -8.73
CA TRP A 48 -6.65 2.66 -8.06
C TRP A 48 -5.52 2.53 -7.04
N LEU A 49 -5.52 1.46 -6.25
CA LEU A 49 -4.49 1.22 -5.26
C LEU A 49 -3.12 0.94 -5.91
N ALA A 50 -3.08 0.22 -7.04
CA ALA A 50 -1.85 0.01 -7.82
C ALA A 50 -1.24 1.32 -8.33
N HIS A 51 -2.07 2.31 -8.65
CA HIS A 51 -1.65 3.60 -9.24
C HIS A 51 -1.77 4.75 -8.24
N ARG A 52 -1.75 4.45 -6.94
CA ARG A 52 -2.05 5.44 -5.88
C ARG A 52 -1.15 6.69 -5.94
N GLU A 53 0.09 6.51 -6.37
CA GLU A 53 1.12 7.54 -6.54
C GLU A 53 0.82 8.53 -7.67
N ASP A 54 0.02 8.17 -8.67
CA ASP A 54 -0.36 9.09 -9.75
C ASP A 54 -1.32 10.20 -9.26
N TYR A 55 -1.84 10.05 -8.04
CA TYR A 55 -2.66 11.04 -7.33
C TYR A 55 -1.86 11.83 -6.29
N ALA A 56 -0.53 11.73 -6.28
CA ALA A 56 0.32 12.58 -5.44
C ALA A 56 0.23 14.05 -5.87
N GLU A 57 0.42 14.99 -4.94
CA GLU A 57 0.29 16.42 -5.25
C GLU A 57 1.51 16.96 -6.02
N THR A 58 2.66 16.31 -5.86
CA THR A 58 3.91 16.68 -6.52
C THR A 58 4.64 15.46 -7.09
N ASP A 59 5.48 15.70 -8.09
CA ASP A 59 6.36 14.67 -8.67
C ASP A 59 7.33 14.09 -7.63
N GLU A 60 7.74 14.89 -6.64
CA GLU A 60 8.66 14.47 -5.58
C GLU A 60 7.98 13.49 -4.62
N GLU A 61 6.70 13.72 -4.28
CA GLU A 61 5.90 12.80 -3.49
C GLU A 61 5.68 11.49 -4.22
N ARG A 62 5.32 11.57 -5.52
CA ARG A 62 5.18 10.41 -6.40
C ARG A 62 6.47 9.59 -6.45
N ALA A 63 7.60 10.24 -6.70
CA ALA A 63 8.90 9.59 -6.76
C ALA A 63 9.26 8.93 -5.41
N CYS A 64 9.00 9.62 -4.30
CA CYS A 64 9.30 9.08 -2.97
C CYS A 64 8.46 7.83 -2.65
N ALA A 65 7.16 7.84 -3.00
CA ALA A 65 6.30 6.66 -2.83
C ALA A 65 6.82 5.47 -3.66
N VAL A 66 7.08 5.67 -4.94
CA VAL A 66 7.59 4.61 -5.85
C VAL A 66 8.90 4.01 -5.36
N ILE A 67 9.83 4.85 -4.87
CA ILE A 67 11.12 4.37 -4.34
C ILE A 67 10.91 3.56 -3.06
N LEU A 68 9.99 3.97 -2.19
CA LEU A 68 9.68 3.23 -0.96
C LEU A 68 9.04 1.88 -1.24
N ASP A 69 8.11 1.79 -2.20
CA ASP A 69 7.58 0.50 -2.66
C ASP A 69 8.71 -0.39 -3.18
N ALA A 70 9.60 0.14 -4.03
CA ALA A 70 10.73 -0.61 -4.54
C ALA A 70 11.68 -1.09 -3.43
N CYS A 71 11.87 -0.28 -2.38
CA CYS A 71 12.62 -0.68 -1.20
C CYS A 71 11.95 -1.83 -0.45
N LEU A 72 10.64 -1.75 -0.21
CA LEU A 72 9.88 -2.82 0.45
C LEU A 72 9.87 -4.11 -0.37
N ASP A 73 9.71 -4.00 -1.70
CA ASP A 73 9.77 -5.15 -2.61
C ASP A 73 11.16 -5.81 -2.59
N ARG A 74 12.23 -5.02 -2.49
CA ARG A 74 13.60 -5.54 -2.29
C ARG A 74 13.75 -6.26 -0.95
N LEU A 75 13.30 -5.67 0.15
CA LEU A 75 13.32 -6.31 1.47
C LEU A 75 12.58 -7.65 1.45
N ARG A 76 11.41 -7.70 0.81
CA ARG A 76 10.66 -8.94 0.60
C ARG A 76 11.45 -9.96 -0.20
N ALA A 77 12.05 -9.56 -1.32
CA ALA A 77 12.84 -10.44 -2.17
C ALA A 77 14.08 -11.01 -1.45
N GLU A 78 14.67 -10.23 -0.55
CA GLU A 78 15.81 -10.61 0.30
C GLU A 78 15.38 -11.40 1.56
N GLY A 79 14.08 -11.60 1.78
CA GLY A 79 13.54 -12.31 2.95
C GLY A 79 13.56 -11.51 4.25
N GLN A 80 13.81 -10.20 4.20
CA GLN A 80 13.89 -9.29 5.34
C GLN A 80 12.50 -8.79 5.79
N MET A 81 11.58 -9.71 6.04
CA MET A 81 10.18 -9.36 6.39
C MET A 81 10.06 -8.66 7.74
N ASP A 82 10.94 -8.95 8.70
CA ASP A 82 10.95 -8.26 9.99
C ASP A 82 11.29 -6.77 9.84
N VAL A 83 12.19 -6.43 8.91
CA VAL A 83 12.56 -5.05 8.58
C VAL A 83 11.40 -4.34 7.88
N ALA A 84 10.75 -5.02 6.92
CA ALA A 84 9.56 -4.49 6.27
C ALA A 84 8.42 -4.23 7.26
N ALA A 85 8.18 -5.16 8.20
CA ALA A 85 7.17 -4.99 9.25
C ALA A 85 7.51 -3.80 10.17
N ALA A 86 8.78 -3.65 10.58
CA ALA A 86 9.21 -2.51 11.38
C ALA A 86 8.98 -1.17 10.65
N LEU A 87 9.27 -1.09 9.35
CA LEU A 87 8.97 0.10 8.53
C LEU A 87 7.47 0.41 8.49
N LEU A 88 6.63 -0.60 8.24
CA LEU A 88 5.18 -0.43 8.17
C LEU A 88 4.57 -0.04 9.52
N SER A 89 5.23 -0.40 10.63
CA SER A 89 4.85 0.04 11.98
C SER A 89 5.30 1.46 12.33
N GLY A 90 6.04 2.14 11.44
CA GLY A 90 6.56 3.48 11.68
C GLY A 90 7.84 3.51 12.53
N ASP A 91 8.63 2.43 12.56
CA ASP A 91 9.90 2.49 13.29
C ASP A 91 10.90 3.43 12.61
N ARG A 92 11.16 4.57 13.27
CA ARG A 92 12.07 5.60 12.76
C ARG A 92 13.50 5.10 12.58
N MET A 93 13.99 4.26 13.49
CA MET A 93 15.36 3.76 13.40
C MET A 93 15.55 2.90 12.15
N THR A 94 14.57 2.06 11.84
CA THR A 94 14.56 1.25 10.62
C THR A 94 14.46 2.13 9.37
N PHE A 95 13.64 3.18 9.38
CA PHE A 95 13.58 4.15 8.26
C PHE A 95 14.92 4.86 8.02
N ASP A 96 15.56 5.36 9.09
CA ASP A 96 16.83 6.06 8.97
C ASP A 96 17.95 5.11 8.46
N ALA A 97 17.94 3.84 8.87
CA ALA A 97 18.83 2.81 8.34
C ALA A 97 18.56 2.51 6.86
N LEU A 98 17.29 2.32 6.48
CA LEU A 98 16.89 2.12 5.08
C LEU A 98 17.37 3.27 4.20
N ARG A 99 17.18 4.51 4.64
CA ARG A 99 17.61 5.71 3.92
C ARG A 99 19.14 5.73 3.76
N CYS A 100 19.93 5.26 4.73
CA CYS A 100 21.38 5.14 4.55
C CYS A 100 21.75 4.15 3.43
N GLU A 101 21.00 3.06 3.30
CA GLU A 101 21.25 1.96 2.35
C GLU A 101 20.65 2.21 0.96
N ALA A 102 19.61 3.05 0.85
CA ALA A 102 18.94 3.42 -0.41
C ALA A 102 19.39 4.81 -0.90
N PRO A 103 20.43 4.92 -1.75
CA PRO A 103 20.93 6.20 -2.26
C PRO A 103 19.85 7.02 -3.00
N GLU A 104 18.94 6.37 -3.72
CA GLU A 104 17.80 6.99 -4.40
C GLU A 104 16.87 7.75 -3.44
N LEU A 105 16.62 7.21 -2.25
CA LEU A 105 15.79 7.87 -1.23
C LEU A 105 16.53 9.06 -0.61
N ARG A 106 17.87 9.00 -0.49
CA ARG A 106 18.69 10.12 0.02
C ARG A 106 18.73 11.31 -0.91
N GLN A 107 18.65 11.08 -2.22
CA GLN A 107 18.66 12.14 -3.22
C GLN A 107 17.38 12.96 -3.23
N LEU A 108 16.30 12.45 -2.63
CA LEU A 108 15.04 13.17 -2.45
C LEU A 108 15.02 13.90 -1.10
N PRO A 109 15.12 15.25 -1.07
CA PRO A 109 15.08 16.01 0.18
C PRO A 109 13.77 15.83 0.93
N VAL A 110 12.66 15.58 0.20
CA VAL A 110 11.33 15.36 0.76
C VAL A 110 11.22 14.05 1.56
N ALA A 111 12.07 13.07 1.27
CA ALA A 111 12.06 11.71 1.85
C ALA A 111 12.57 11.68 3.31
N THR A 112 11.98 12.49 4.16
CA THR A 112 12.21 12.55 5.60
C THR A 112 11.30 11.56 6.32
N TYR A 113 11.65 11.16 7.54
CA TYR A 113 10.77 10.32 8.35
C TYR A 113 9.38 10.95 8.55
N VAL A 114 9.31 12.28 8.76
CA VAL A 114 8.03 13.00 8.94
C VAL A 114 7.16 12.90 7.68
N TRP A 115 7.78 12.94 6.50
CA TRP A 115 7.05 12.75 5.26
C TRP A 115 6.60 11.29 5.10
N PHE A 116 7.49 10.33 5.38
CA PHE A 116 7.19 8.90 5.33
C PHE A 116 5.99 8.54 6.21
N GLU A 117 5.99 9.00 7.46
CA GLU A 117 4.89 8.80 8.39
C GLU A 117 3.57 9.36 7.85
N LYS A 118 3.55 10.65 7.45
CA LYS A 118 2.32 11.35 7.08
C LYS A 118 1.79 11.08 5.67
N ASN A 119 2.67 10.76 4.73
CA ASN A 119 2.31 10.65 3.32
C ASN A 119 2.47 9.24 2.76
N TYR A 120 3.28 8.40 3.40
CA TYR A 120 3.36 6.99 3.04
C TYR A 120 2.50 6.15 3.96
N LEU A 121 2.79 6.13 5.27
CA LEU A 121 2.13 5.24 6.23
C LEU A 121 0.67 5.59 6.51
N ASP A 122 0.36 6.87 6.69
CA ASP A 122 -1.02 7.34 6.92
C ASP A 122 -1.91 7.27 5.66
N ARG A 123 -1.35 6.88 4.51
CA ARG A 123 -2.08 6.70 3.25
C ARG A 123 -2.24 5.22 2.91
N ASP A 124 -2.71 4.94 1.70
CA ASP A 124 -3.08 3.59 1.26
C ASP A 124 -1.87 2.71 0.86
N TYR A 125 -0.65 3.26 0.83
CA TYR A 125 0.55 2.55 0.37
C TYR A 125 0.93 1.30 1.18
N PRO A 126 0.85 1.29 2.53
CA PRO A 126 1.13 0.08 3.32
C PRO A 126 0.18 -1.06 2.96
N LEU A 127 -1.10 -0.75 2.75
CA LEU A 127 -2.10 -1.74 2.36
C LEU A 127 -1.74 -2.40 1.03
N ARG A 128 -1.28 -1.61 0.05
CA ARG A 128 -0.79 -2.15 -1.23
C ARG A 128 0.29 -3.21 -1.04
N PHE A 129 1.30 -2.92 -0.22
CA PHE A 129 2.38 -3.87 0.05
C PHE A 129 1.87 -5.13 0.77
N VAL A 130 1.02 -4.98 1.79
CA VAL A 130 0.44 -6.11 2.53
C VAL A 130 -0.35 -7.03 1.62
N LEU A 131 -1.18 -6.49 0.73
CA LEU A 131 -1.97 -7.29 -0.22
C LEU A 131 -1.05 -8.07 -1.19
N ARG A 132 -0.03 -7.42 -1.76
CA ARG A 132 0.95 -8.08 -2.64
C ARG A 132 1.72 -9.20 -1.93
N CYS A 133 2.07 -8.99 -0.66
CA CYS A 133 2.77 -10.00 0.14
C CYS A 133 1.91 -11.24 0.38
N ASN A 134 0.59 -11.06 0.49
CA ASN A 134 -0.36 -12.15 0.72
C ASN A 134 -0.86 -12.84 -0.56
N GLY A 135 -0.35 -12.43 -1.73
CA GLY A 135 -0.64 -13.05 -3.02
C GLY A 135 -1.88 -12.49 -3.72
N VAL A 136 -2.32 -11.28 -3.38
CA VAL A 136 -3.32 -10.54 -4.17
C VAL A 136 -2.63 -9.99 -5.42
N GLU A 137 -3.20 -10.28 -6.57
CA GLU A 137 -2.74 -9.74 -7.85
C GLU A 137 -3.37 -8.36 -8.12
N PHE A 138 -2.58 -7.45 -8.68
CA PHE A 138 -3.05 -6.11 -9.04
C PHE A 138 -3.18 -5.98 -10.55
N PRO A 139 -4.27 -5.39 -11.06
CA PRO A 139 -4.46 -5.22 -12.50
C PRO A 139 -3.60 -4.07 -13.05
N GLU A 140 -2.88 -4.34 -14.15
CA GLU A 140 -2.10 -3.33 -14.89
C GLU A 140 -2.99 -2.34 -15.66
N THR A 141 -4.16 -2.79 -16.11
CA THR A 141 -5.14 -1.96 -16.81
C THR A 141 -6.54 -2.28 -16.32
N LEU A 142 -7.38 -1.25 -16.21
CA LEU A 142 -8.82 -1.48 -16.10
C LEU A 142 -9.29 -2.10 -17.41
N LYS A 143 -9.65 -3.39 -17.37
CA LYS A 143 -10.43 -3.99 -18.45
C LYS A 143 -11.76 -3.26 -18.47
N LYS A 144 -11.93 -2.30 -19.38
CA LYS A 144 -13.26 -1.82 -19.74
C LYS A 144 -14.00 -3.04 -20.27
N GLU A 145 -15.09 -3.41 -19.64
CA GLU A 145 -15.99 -4.40 -20.21
C GLU A 145 -16.33 -3.97 -21.66
N PRO A 146 -16.28 -4.89 -22.63
CA PRO A 146 -16.55 -4.58 -24.03
C PRO A 146 -18.01 -4.19 -24.30
#